data_AF-A0A8S0TFI3-F1
#
_entry.id   AF-A0A8S0TFI3-F1
#
_cell.length_a   1.000
_cell.length_b   1.000
_cell.length_c   1.000
_cell.angle_alpha   90.00
_cell.angle_beta   90.00
_cell.angle_gamma   90.00
#
_symmetry.space_group_name_H-M   'P 1'
#
loop_
_entity.id
_entity.type
_entity.pdbx_description
1 polymer ?
#
loop_
_entity_poly.entity_id
_entity_poly.type
_entity_poly.pdbx_seq_one_letter_code
_entity_poly.pdbx_strand_id
1 'polypeptide(L)'
;MAPSTSNLKQLLEYQSKCERLEKFDGQGQLVLIVTHFIIKLCSEDDEIIILLKRLEDSAKLCRIYSRHTEEDRKFSTMFWDFITQLKVFFEVPNFKSTANPNEVVAAFVDLLLEILEEILHLQPYFIHGLVEKFILTLKRELKFLIAFLGDTPSQLTKLETTKNVLKDIEVVANDVGSFLYSFFLSKDRISIAAMNNSLSDLLRNMELVNEIVMKHCITVDNLWPSNITPKTATVSLSFVDSILDYIKDLVNCYDYKNVILKDEIRAIHQDLTNLKNGIKELEIERCQECEEFSMQLINVAFEVEYIIYSFASESYITFRLNQVTEKIKPMMMRLQELKRNDAGMLKDAQYPRQQISLRYDTGDEYLVSLKNEEMEIMERLCGGICILQIISITGMPGLGKTN
;
A
#
# COMPACT_ATOMS: atom_id res chain seq x y z
N MET A 1 -13.38 -26.45 19.44
CA MET A 1 -14.04 -25.22 19.96
C MET A 1 -12.92 -24.31 20.44
N ALA A 2 -12.76 -23.10 19.87
CA ALA A 2 -11.65 -22.22 20.23
C ALA A 2 -11.62 -21.95 21.75
N PRO A 3 -10.43 -22.00 22.40
CA PRO A 3 -10.34 -21.79 23.85
C PRO A 3 -10.81 -20.38 24.23
N SER A 4 -11.65 -20.28 25.25
CA SER A 4 -12.06 -18.99 25.83
C SER A 4 -10.93 -18.41 26.68
N THR A 5 -10.73 -17.09 26.62
CA THR A 5 -9.78 -16.34 27.47
C THR A 5 -10.50 -15.45 28.50
N SER A 6 -11.79 -15.69 28.72
CA SER A 6 -12.67 -14.79 29.47
C SER A 6 -12.35 -14.71 30.96
N ASN A 7 -12.01 -15.84 31.60
CA ASN A 7 -11.65 -15.89 33.01
C ASN A 7 -10.26 -15.32 33.22
N LEU A 8 -9.31 -15.65 32.34
CA LEU A 8 -7.96 -15.09 32.35
C LEU A 8 -8.01 -13.57 32.21
N LYS A 9 -8.76 -13.04 31.22
CA LYS A 9 -8.94 -11.59 31.03
C LYS A 9 -9.48 -10.91 32.29
N GLN A 10 -10.59 -11.42 32.83
CA GLN A 10 -11.22 -10.83 34.02
C GLN A 10 -10.32 -10.92 35.26
N LEU A 11 -9.53 -11.98 35.41
CA LEU A 11 -8.61 -12.12 36.52
C LEU A 11 -7.42 -11.16 36.39
N LEU A 12 -6.84 -11.02 35.19
CA LEU A 12 -5.73 -10.10 34.93
C LEU A 12 -6.14 -8.64 35.17
N GLU A 13 -7.29 -8.21 34.63
CA GLU A 13 -7.83 -6.85 34.87
C GLU A 13 -8.02 -6.54 36.36
N TYR A 14 -8.33 -7.55 37.18
CA TYR A 14 -8.51 -7.41 38.62
C TYR A 14 -7.19 -7.45 39.40
N GLN A 15 -6.27 -8.35 39.04
CA GLN A 15 -4.98 -8.50 39.71
C GLN A 15 -4.00 -7.37 39.37
N SER A 16 -4.10 -6.81 38.18
CA SER A 16 -3.36 -5.63 37.72
C SER A 16 -3.56 -4.45 38.70
N LYS A 17 -4.81 -4.17 39.08
CA LYS A 17 -5.20 -3.17 40.09
C LYS A 17 -4.69 -3.43 41.51
N CYS A 18 -4.18 -4.64 41.79
CA CYS A 18 -3.71 -5.05 43.10
C CYS A 18 -2.20 -5.30 43.15
N GLU A 19 -1.46 -5.03 42.07
CA GLU A 19 0.02 -5.14 41.97
C GLU A 19 0.62 -6.51 42.36
N ARG A 20 -0.14 -7.61 42.25
CA ARG A 20 0.27 -8.92 42.79
C ARG A 20 0.94 -9.87 41.79
N LEU A 21 0.62 -9.74 40.51
CA LEU A 21 1.05 -10.68 39.46
C LEU A 21 1.94 -10.01 38.40
N GLU A 22 1.73 -8.72 38.16
CA GLU A 22 2.34 -7.96 37.08
C GLU A 22 3.51 -7.10 37.58
N LYS A 23 4.47 -6.84 36.71
CA LYS A 23 5.56 -5.89 36.99
C LYS A 23 5.16 -4.44 36.87
N PHE A 24 4.20 -4.17 36.00
CA PHE A 24 3.63 -2.86 35.75
C PHE A 24 2.16 -3.05 35.36
N ASP A 25 1.35 -2.04 35.65
CA ASP A 25 -0.08 -2.02 35.35
C ASP A 25 -0.32 -2.26 33.85
N GLY A 26 -1.06 -3.32 33.51
CA GLY A 26 -1.39 -3.71 32.15
C GLY A 26 -0.49 -4.76 31.50
N GLN A 27 0.50 -5.33 32.21
CA GLN A 27 1.34 -6.41 31.64
C GLN A 27 0.51 -7.62 31.17
N GLY A 28 -0.55 -7.96 31.90
CA GLY A 28 -1.47 -9.04 31.52
C GLY A 28 -2.23 -8.74 30.22
N GLN A 29 -2.46 -7.48 29.86
CA GLN A 29 -3.08 -7.13 28.58
C GLN A 29 -2.17 -7.48 27.40
N LEU A 30 -0.86 -7.28 27.54
CA LEU A 30 0.11 -7.70 26.54
C LEU A 30 0.11 -9.23 26.35
N VAL A 31 -0.02 -9.98 27.45
CA VAL A 31 -0.15 -11.44 27.41
C VAL A 31 -1.42 -11.86 26.66
N LEU A 32 -2.54 -11.14 26.84
CA LEU A 32 -3.78 -11.41 26.12
C LEU A 32 -3.65 -11.15 24.62
N ILE A 33 -2.97 -10.09 24.20
CA ILE A 33 -2.70 -9.80 22.77
C ILE A 33 -1.98 -11.00 22.12
N VAL A 34 -0.87 -11.42 22.72
CA VAL A 34 -0.08 -12.57 22.24
C VAL A 34 -0.92 -13.86 22.26
N THR A 35 -1.74 -14.05 23.29
CA THR A 35 -2.64 -15.21 23.40
C THR A 35 -3.65 -15.25 22.26
N HIS A 36 -4.26 -14.12 21.89
CA HIS A 36 -5.19 -14.06 20.76
C HIS A 36 -4.50 -14.37 19.44
N PHE A 37 -3.26 -13.91 19.27
CA PHE A 37 -2.46 -14.25 18.10
C PHE A 37 -2.17 -15.76 18.03
N ILE A 38 -1.76 -16.37 19.14
CA ILE A 38 -1.50 -17.82 19.21
C ILE A 38 -2.75 -18.64 18.90
N ILE A 39 -3.92 -18.27 19.42
CA ILE A 39 -5.18 -18.98 19.14
C ILE A 39 -5.49 -18.99 17.63
N LYS A 40 -5.11 -17.95 16.89
CA LYS A 40 -5.30 -17.89 15.43
C LYS A 40 -4.31 -18.79 14.67
N LEU A 41 -3.14 -19.03 15.23
CA LEU A 41 -2.04 -19.74 14.56
C LEU A 41 -1.95 -21.22 14.90
N CYS A 42 -2.25 -21.56 16.15
CA CYS A 42 -2.01 -22.89 16.70
C CYS A 42 -3.23 -23.81 16.56
N SER A 43 -2.96 -25.11 16.43
CA SER A 43 -3.98 -26.15 16.44
C SER A 43 -4.52 -26.38 17.86
N GLU A 44 -5.73 -26.93 17.99
CA GLU A 44 -6.33 -27.17 19.32
C GLU A 44 -5.55 -28.17 20.19
N ASP A 45 -4.70 -28.98 19.54
CA ASP A 45 -3.87 -30.02 20.14
C ASP A 45 -2.44 -29.54 20.46
N ASP A 46 -2.09 -28.30 20.08
CA ASP A 46 -0.77 -27.74 20.37
C ASP A 46 -0.57 -27.58 21.89
N GLU A 47 0.62 -27.90 22.37
CA GLU A 47 0.96 -27.90 23.80
C GLU A 47 0.68 -26.53 24.46
N ILE A 48 0.95 -25.43 23.75
CA ILE A 48 0.68 -24.07 24.23
C ILE A 48 -0.81 -23.79 24.40
N ILE A 49 -1.66 -24.35 23.52
CA ILE A 49 -3.12 -24.20 23.59
C ILE A 49 -3.68 -25.03 24.75
N ILE A 50 -3.12 -26.22 25.00
CA ILE A 50 -3.45 -27.03 26.17
C ILE A 50 -3.04 -26.28 27.46
N LEU A 51 -1.85 -25.68 27.49
CA LEU A 51 -1.39 -24.88 28.62
C LEU A 51 -2.30 -23.66 28.86
N LEU A 52 -2.71 -22.97 27.81
CA LEU A 52 -3.67 -21.86 27.89
C LEU A 52 -5.01 -22.30 28.50
N LYS A 53 -5.57 -23.45 28.07
CA LYS A 53 -6.81 -24.00 28.63
C LYS A 53 -6.65 -24.27 30.14
N ARG A 54 -5.52 -24.86 30.55
CA ARG A 54 -5.22 -25.10 31.98
C ARG A 54 -5.07 -23.79 32.76
N LEU A 55 -4.47 -22.77 32.16
CA LEU A 55 -4.32 -21.45 32.77
C LEU A 55 -5.68 -20.76 32.95
N GLU A 56 -6.56 -20.85 31.95
CA GLU A 56 -7.95 -20.35 32.00
C GLU A 56 -8.76 -21.04 33.10
N ASP A 57 -8.67 -22.37 33.24
CA ASP A 57 -9.32 -23.13 34.31
C ASP A 57 -8.79 -22.72 35.69
N SER A 58 -7.47 -22.54 35.80
CA SER A 58 -6.82 -22.06 37.02
C SER A 58 -7.28 -20.64 37.39
N ALA A 59 -7.41 -19.74 36.40
CA ALA A 59 -7.94 -18.40 36.60
C ALA A 59 -9.37 -18.42 37.14
N LYS A 60 -10.21 -19.33 36.62
CA LYS A 60 -11.58 -19.52 37.12
C LYS A 60 -11.61 -19.98 38.58
N LEU A 61 -10.72 -20.88 38.98
CA LEU A 61 -10.64 -21.36 40.37
C LEU A 61 -10.21 -20.24 41.33
N CYS A 62 -9.21 -19.43 40.96
CA CYS A 62 -8.80 -18.24 41.73
C CYS A 62 -9.94 -17.25 41.97
N ARG A 63 -10.93 -17.20 41.07
CA ARG A 63 -12.10 -16.33 41.25
C ARG A 63 -13.15 -16.90 42.19
N ILE A 64 -13.27 -18.23 42.25
CA ILE A 64 -14.28 -18.92 43.06
C ILE A 64 -13.86 -18.97 44.54
N TYR A 65 -12.56 -19.18 44.80
CA TYR A 65 -12.03 -19.27 46.15
C TYR A 65 -11.49 -17.90 46.63
N SER A 66 -11.77 -17.53 47.88
CA SER A 66 -11.33 -16.24 48.44
C SER A 66 -9.81 -16.15 48.56
N ARG A 67 -9.27 -14.94 48.40
CA ARG A 67 -7.83 -14.58 48.40
C ARG A 67 -7.02 -15.19 49.55
N HIS A 68 -5.74 -15.49 49.28
CA HIS A 68 -4.72 -16.07 50.18
C HIS A 68 -4.73 -17.60 50.28
N THR A 69 -4.95 -18.24 49.15
CA THR A 69 -5.05 -19.68 49.06
C THR A 69 -3.93 -20.24 48.17
N GLU A 70 -3.69 -21.54 48.30
CA GLU A 70 -2.71 -22.28 47.50
C GLU A 70 -2.97 -22.13 45.99
N GLU A 71 -4.21 -21.85 45.61
CA GLU A 71 -4.69 -21.59 44.24
C GLU A 71 -4.04 -20.35 43.62
N ASP A 72 -3.91 -19.23 44.36
CA ASP A 72 -3.27 -18.01 43.85
C ASP A 72 -1.78 -18.25 43.54
N ARG A 73 -1.11 -19.03 44.39
CA ARG A 73 0.29 -19.42 44.18
C ARG A 73 0.43 -20.32 42.95
N LYS A 74 -0.44 -21.33 42.83
CA LYS A 74 -0.47 -22.24 41.67
C LYS A 74 -0.74 -21.50 40.37
N PHE A 75 -1.71 -20.59 40.36
CA PHE A 75 -1.99 -19.75 39.19
C PHE A 75 -0.78 -18.90 38.83
N SER A 76 -0.16 -18.25 39.81
CA SER A 76 1.02 -17.40 39.56
C SER A 76 2.18 -18.20 38.95
N THR A 77 2.45 -19.41 39.44
CA THR A 77 3.45 -20.30 38.83
C THR A 77 3.06 -20.67 37.39
N MET A 78 1.83 -21.13 37.16
CA MET A 78 1.37 -21.50 35.81
C MET A 78 1.40 -20.31 34.83
N PHE A 79 1.08 -19.11 35.30
CA PHE A 79 1.09 -17.89 34.50
C PHE A 79 2.51 -17.55 34.01
N TRP A 80 3.49 -17.60 34.90
CA TRP A 80 4.90 -17.35 34.52
C TRP A 80 5.49 -18.47 33.67
N ASP A 81 5.08 -19.72 33.90
CA ASP A 81 5.45 -20.86 33.04
C ASP A 81 4.87 -20.68 31.63
N PHE A 82 3.60 -20.25 31.53
CA PHE A 82 2.96 -19.93 30.26
C PHE A 82 3.68 -18.79 29.53
N ILE A 83 3.94 -17.67 30.20
CA ILE A 83 4.73 -16.57 29.63
C ILE A 83 6.09 -17.06 29.12
N THR A 84 6.76 -17.93 29.86
CA THR A 84 8.06 -18.48 29.45
C THR A 84 7.95 -19.26 28.14
N GLN A 85 6.86 -20.00 27.94
CA GLN A 85 6.59 -20.68 26.68
C GLN A 85 6.20 -19.71 25.55
N LEU A 86 5.66 -18.53 25.86
CA LEU A 86 5.35 -17.52 24.84
C LEU A 86 6.60 -17.01 24.10
N LYS A 87 7.79 -17.17 24.67
CA LYS A 87 9.05 -16.69 24.08
C LYS A 87 9.22 -17.09 22.60
N VAL A 88 8.83 -18.31 22.24
CA VAL A 88 8.99 -18.83 20.87
C VAL A 88 8.11 -18.10 19.84
N PHE A 89 7.07 -17.38 20.30
CA PHE A 89 6.18 -16.59 19.46
C PHE A 89 6.65 -15.13 19.29
N PHE A 90 7.80 -14.77 19.86
CA PHE A 90 8.50 -13.51 19.63
C PHE A 90 9.61 -13.66 18.59
N GLU A 91 9.50 -14.68 17.75
CA GLU A 91 10.29 -14.90 16.55
C GLU A 91 9.33 -15.17 15.38
N VAL A 92 9.73 -14.79 14.18
CA VAL A 92 8.98 -15.06 12.95
C VAL A 92 8.68 -16.55 12.87
N PRO A 93 7.39 -16.94 12.81
CA PRO A 93 7.04 -18.34 12.82
C PRO A 93 7.62 -19.07 11.61
N ASN A 94 8.39 -20.13 11.86
CA ASN A 94 8.87 -21.01 10.81
C ASN A 94 7.77 -22.01 10.42
N PHE A 95 6.72 -21.54 9.75
CA PHE A 95 5.68 -22.42 9.27
C PHE A 95 6.21 -23.28 8.13
N LYS A 96 6.02 -24.61 8.22
CA LYS A 96 6.07 -25.51 7.06
C LYS A 96 4.82 -25.32 6.17
N SER A 97 4.46 -24.07 5.89
CA SER A 97 3.23 -23.69 5.20
C SER A 97 3.50 -23.39 3.73
N THR A 98 2.48 -23.59 2.89
CA THR A 98 2.41 -23.08 1.51
C THR A 98 2.15 -21.57 1.45
N ALA A 99 2.06 -20.89 2.60
CA ALA A 99 1.83 -19.45 2.71
C ALA A 99 2.98 -18.64 2.12
N ASN A 100 2.66 -17.45 1.61
CA ASN A 100 3.64 -16.51 1.12
C ASN A 100 4.55 -16.07 2.29
N PRO A 101 5.89 -16.19 2.18
CA PRO A 101 6.81 -15.75 3.23
C PRO A 101 6.56 -14.31 3.70
N ASN A 102 6.20 -13.40 2.79
CA ASN A 102 5.89 -12.02 3.15
C ASN A 102 4.67 -11.89 4.07
N GLU A 103 3.63 -12.70 3.86
CA GLU A 103 2.42 -12.68 4.68
C GLU A 103 2.73 -13.15 6.10
N VAL A 104 3.62 -14.14 6.24
CA VAL A 104 4.05 -14.65 7.55
C VAL A 104 4.80 -13.56 8.32
N VAL A 105 5.77 -12.92 7.68
CA VAL A 105 6.54 -11.83 8.30
C VAL A 105 5.63 -10.63 8.60
N ALA A 106 4.73 -10.27 7.69
CA ALA A 106 3.79 -9.17 7.88
C ALA A 106 2.85 -9.42 9.07
N ALA A 107 2.29 -10.62 9.18
CA ALA A 107 1.43 -10.99 10.32
C ALA A 107 2.19 -10.94 11.65
N PHE A 108 3.47 -11.30 11.65
CA PHE A 108 4.31 -11.16 12.83
C PHE A 108 4.61 -9.69 13.15
N VAL A 109 4.95 -8.86 12.16
CA VAL A 109 5.15 -7.41 12.36
C VAL A 109 3.86 -6.73 12.87
N ASP A 110 2.69 -7.15 12.39
CA ASP A 110 1.40 -6.67 12.89
C ASP A 110 1.20 -6.96 14.38
N LEU A 111 1.55 -8.16 14.85
CA LEU A 111 1.54 -8.48 16.28
C LEU A 111 2.45 -7.53 17.06
N LEU A 112 3.68 -7.30 16.58
CA LEU A 112 4.63 -6.42 17.25
C LEU A 112 4.08 -4.99 17.32
N LEU A 113 3.43 -4.52 16.25
CA LEU A 113 2.75 -3.23 16.23
C LEU A 113 1.61 -3.16 17.25
N GLU A 114 0.76 -4.19 17.33
CA GLU A 114 -0.35 -4.26 18.31
C GLU A 114 0.18 -4.18 19.75
N ILE A 115 1.26 -4.89 20.07
CA ILE A 115 1.92 -4.84 21.38
C ILE A 115 2.47 -3.43 21.67
N LEU A 116 3.14 -2.81 20.70
CA LEU A 116 3.67 -1.44 20.86
C LEU A 116 2.55 -0.40 21.07
N GLU A 117 1.41 -0.57 20.38
CA GLU A 117 0.24 0.28 20.56
C GLU A 117 -0.32 0.15 21.97
N GLU A 118 -0.44 -1.07 22.48
CA GLU A 118 -0.91 -1.27 23.85
C GLU A 118 0.09 -0.74 24.88
N ILE A 119 1.40 -0.89 24.68
CA ILE A 119 2.41 -0.30 25.57
C ILE A 119 2.27 1.23 25.64
N LEU A 120 2.05 1.88 24.50
CA LEU A 120 1.85 3.34 24.43
C LEU A 120 0.53 3.78 25.04
N HIS A 121 -0.52 2.95 24.96
CA HIS A 121 -1.82 3.20 25.58
C HIS A 121 -1.75 3.04 27.10
N LEU A 122 -1.11 1.97 27.59
CA LEU A 122 -0.93 1.67 29.00
C LEU A 122 -0.05 2.69 29.73
N GLN A 123 0.89 3.31 29.02
CA GLN A 123 1.88 4.25 29.58
C GLN A 123 2.50 3.78 30.91
N PRO A 124 3.20 2.62 30.94
CA PRO A 124 3.88 2.17 32.14
C PRO A 124 4.81 3.27 32.68
N TYR A 125 4.98 3.34 34.00
CA TYR A 125 5.68 4.46 34.66
C TYR A 125 7.12 4.73 34.15
N PHE A 126 7.77 3.74 33.52
CA PHE A 126 9.12 3.84 32.96
C PHE A 126 9.15 4.21 31.47
N ILE A 127 7.99 4.29 30.81
CA ILE A 127 7.82 4.73 29.43
C ILE A 127 7.54 6.23 29.43
N HIS A 128 8.60 7.03 29.56
CA HIS A 128 8.50 8.48 29.47
C HIS A 128 9.72 9.09 28.78
N GLY A 129 9.55 10.27 28.18
CA GLY A 129 10.65 11.08 27.66
C GLY A 129 11.39 10.38 26.52
N LEU A 130 12.64 9.94 26.75
CA LEU A 130 13.47 9.32 25.72
C LEU A 130 12.95 7.94 25.28
N VAL A 131 12.52 7.10 26.22
CA VAL A 131 12.04 5.74 25.94
C VAL A 131 10.77 5.78 25.09
N GLU A 132 9.83 6.66 25.44
CA GLU A 132 8.60 6.86 24.70
C GLU A 132 8.88 7.32 23.25
N LYS A 133 9.80 8.28 23.08
CA LYS A 133 10.24 8.71 21.74
C LYS A 133 10.81 7.56 20.92
N PHE A 134 11.63 6.70 21.52
CA PHE A 134 12.18 5.55 20.82
C PHE A 134 11.12 4.52 20.44
N ILE A 135 10.14 4.25 21.32
CA ILE A 135 9.02 3.36 21.01
C ILE A 135 8.17 3.92 19.86
N LEU A 136 7.90 5.23 19.85
CA LEU A 136 7.19 5.89 18.75
C LEU A 136 7.97 5.78 17.43
N THR A 137 9.29 5.99 17.47
CA THR A 137 10.15 5.78 16.30
C THR A 137 10.10 4.32 15.84
N LEU A 138 10.25 3.36 16.75
CA LEU A 138 10.22 1.94 16.42
C LEU A 138 8.88 1.55 15.75
N LYS A 139 7.76 2.01 16.30
CA LYS A 139 6.43 1.84 15.72
C LYS A 139 6.35 2.42 14.31
N ARG A 140 6.91 3.61 14.08
CA ARG A 140 6.96 4.25 12.75
C ARG A 140 7.78 3.42 11.75
N GLU A 141 8.97 2.96 12.16
CA GLU A 141 9.84 2.16 11.30
C GLU A 141 9.22 0.78 10.98
N LEU A 142 8.52 0.13 11.93
CA LEU A 142 7.77 -1.10 11.65
C LEU A 142 6.58 -0.88 10.70
N LYS A 143 5.88 0.25 10.82
CA LYS A 143 4.83 0.64 9.86
C LYS A 143 5.38 0.82 8.45
N PHE A 144 6.62 1.27 8.30
CA PHE A 144 7.30 1.31 7.01
C PHE A 144 7.53 -0.10 6.47
N LEU A 145 8.08 -1.01 7.28
CA LEU A 145 8.36 -2.39 6.87
C LEU A 145 7.09 -3.16 6.46
N ILE A 146 6.01 -3.04 7.23
CA ILE A 146 4.77 -3.75 6.88
C ILE A 146 4.12 -3.19 5.61
N ALA A 147 4.22 -1.88 5.36
CA ALA A 147 3.75 -1.30 4.11
C ALA A 147 4.54 -1.86 2.92
N PHE A 148 5.86 -2.01 3.05
CA PHE A 148 6.69 -2.66 2.03
C PHE A 148 6.30 -4.13 1.81
N LEU A 149 6.10 -4.92 2.87
CA LEU A 149 5.72 -6.33 2.76
C LEU A 149 4.37 -6.52 2.03
N GLY A 150 3.42 -5.61 2.26
CA GLY A 150 2.11 -5.58 1.60
C GLY A 150 2.10 -5.02 0.17
N ASP A 151 3.18 -4.35 -0.25
CA ASP A 151 3.22 -3.67 -1.54
C ASP A 151 3.44 -4.64 -2.70
N THR A 152 2.35 -5.04 -3.36
CA THR A 152 2.38 -6.05 -4.44
C THR A 152 3.27 -5.69 -5.63
N PRO A 153 3.30 -4.44 -6.14
CA PRO A 153 4.29 -4.01 -7.14
C PRO A 153 5.76 -4.15 -6.67
N SER A 154 6.02 -3.94 -5.38
CA SER A 154 7.34 -4.12 -4.76
C SER A 154 7.60 -5.57 -4.32
N GLN A 155 6.61 -6.45 -4.44
CA GLN A 155 6.75 -7.84 -4.01
C GLN A 155 7.67 -8.62 -4.95
N LEU A 156 8.46 -9.47 -4.30
CA LEU A 156 9.40 -10.46 -4.83
C LEU A 156 9.09 -10.95 -6.26
N THR A 157 9.76 -10.34 -7.24
CA THR A 157 10.22 -11.15 -8.39
C THR A 157 11.22 -12.18 -7.87
N LYS A 158 11.37 -13.34 -8.52
CA LYS A 158 12.24 -14.47 -8.11
C LYS A 158 13.75 -14.16 -8.09
N LEU A 159 14.15 -12.92 -7.80
CA LEU A 159 15.53 -12.46 -7.79
C LEU A 159 16.17 -12.73 -6.43
N GLU A 160 17.39 -13.28 -6.44
CA GLU A 160 18.13 -13.67 -5.23
C GLU A 160 18.37 -12.49 -4.27
N THR A 161 18.43 -11.26 -4.80
CA THR A 161 18.54 -10.04 -3.99
C THR A 161 17.32 -9.81 -3.10
N THR A 162 16.13 -10.26 -3.51
CA THR A 162 14.89 -10.01 -2.75
C THR A 162 14.71 -10.99 -1.59
N LYS A 163 15.21 -12.22 -1.73
CA LYS A 163 15.29 -13.17 -0.60
C LYS A 163 16.17 -12.64 0.52
N ASN A 164 17.25 -11.92 0.19
CA ASN A 164 18.12 -11.32 1.19
C ASN A 164 17.40 -10.19 1.95
N VAL A 165 16.66 -9.32 1.24
CA VAL A 165 15.87 -8.24 1.87
C VAL A 165 14.86 -8.80 2.86
N LEU A 166 14.10 -9.84 2.47
CA LEU A 166 13.12 -10.45 3.38
C LEU A 166 13.80 -11.02 4.63
N LYS A 167 14.95 -11.70 4.47
CA LYS A 167 15.71 -12.24 5.59
C LYS A 167 16.23 -11.13 6.51
N ASP A 168 16.66 -10.00 5.97
CA ASP A 168 17.11 -8.85 6.76
C ASP A 168 15.92 -8.26 7.57
N ILE A 169 14.72 -8.20 6.98
CA ILE A 169 13.49 -7.82 7.69
C ILE A 169 13.14 -8.83 8.79
N GLU A 170 13.23 -10.13 8.53
CA GLU A 170 12.98 -11.18 9.51
C GLU A 170 13.90 -11.06 10.72
N VAL A 171 15.21 -10.84 10.48
CA VAL A 171 16.20 -10.66 11.55
C VAL A 171 15.82 -9.49 12.44
N VAL A 172 15.49 -8.35 11.85
CA VAL A 172 15.14 -7.16 12.62
C VAL A 172 13.79 -7.32 13.33
N ALA A 173 12.80 -7.94 12.70
CA ALA A 173 11.53 -8.27 13.37
C ALA A 173 11.75 -9.18 14.59
N ASN A 174 12.66 -10.17 14.47
CA ASN A 174 13.06 -11.01 15.60
C ASN A 174 13.78 -10.22 16.70
N ASP A 175 14.64 -9.28 16.35
CA ASP A 175 15.29 -8.39 17.32
C ASP A 175 14.24 -7.55 18.09
N VAL A 176 13.23 -7.02 17.39
CA VAL A 176 12.10 -6.34 18.02
C VAL A 176 11.32 -7.28 18.93
N GLY A 177 10.98 -8.49 18.45
CA GLY A 177 10.25 -9.47 19.24
C GLY A 177 11.01 -9.84 20.52
N SER A 178 12.30 -10.14 20.41
CA SER A 178 13.19 -10.42 21.53
C SER A 178 13.25 -9.26 22.52
N PHE A 179 13.33 -8.01 22.03
CA PHE A 179 13.27 -6.80 22.86
C PHE A 179 11.94 -6.73 23.63
N LEU A 180 10.80 -6.87 22.94
CA LEU A 180 9.47 -6.79 23.56
C LEU A 180 9.29 -7.86 24.62
N TYR A 181 9.66 -9.10 24.31
CA TYR A 181 9.62 -10.19 25.27
C TYR A 181 10.47 -9.89 26.51
N SER A 182 11.72 -9.50 26.31
CA SER A 182 12.70 -9.34 27.39
C SER A 182 12.33 -8.23 28.36
N PHE A 183 11.81 -7.10 27.87
CA PHE A 183 11.52 -5.93 28.70
C PHE A 183 10.07 -5.86 29.19
N PHE A 184 9.11 -6.40 28.43
CA PHE A 184 7.69 -6.25 28.76
C PHE A 184 7.00 -7.53 29.22
N LEU A 185 7.48 -8.71 28.83
CA LEU A 185 6.83 -9.98 29.20
C LEU A 185 7.64 -10.85 30.16
N SER A 186 8.97 -10.84 30.10
CA SER A 186 9.84 -11.65 30.97
C SER A 186 9.55 -11.39 32.46
N LYS A 187 10.08 -12.24 33.35
CA LYS A 187 10.06 -12.06 34.81
C LYS A 187 11.23 -11.21 35.35
N ASP A 188 12.24 -10.93 34.52
CA ASP A 188 13.48 -10.26 34.93
C ASP A 188 13.35 -8.76 35.21
N ARG A 189 14.05 -8.22 36.20
CA ARG A 189 13.93 -6.77 36.52
C ARG A 189 14.29 -5.90 35.32
N ILE A 190 13.46 -4.88 35.05
CA ILE A 190 13.67 -3.92 33.96
C ILE A 190 14.81 -2.98 34.34
N SER A 191 15.87 -2.98 33.54
CA SER A 191 16.93 -1.97 33.62
C SER A 191 16.73 -0.94 32.52
N ILE A 192 16.39 0.29 32.90
CA ILE A 192 16.16 1.40 31.94
C ILE A 192 17.41 1.65 31.10
N ALA A 193 18.61 1.55 31.69
CA ALA A 193 19.87 1.69 30.96
C ALA A 193 20.04 0.59 29.90
N ALA A 194 19.76 -0.67 30.25
CA ALA A 194 19.83 -1.77 29.29
C ALA A 194 18.77 -1.64 28.19
N MET A 195 17.56 -1.19 28.55
CA MET A 195 16.47 -0.94 27.61
C MET A 195 16.84 0.17 26.62
N ASN A 196 17.40 1.28 27.09
CA ASN A 196 17.84 2.38 26.22
C ASN A 196 18.94 1.94 25.25
N ASN A 197 19.91 1.17 25.72
CA ASN A 197 20.98 0.64 24.86
C ASN A 197 20.39 -0.30 23.80
N SER A 198 19.53 -1.23 24.22
CA SER A 198 18.86 -2.17 23.31
C SER A 198 17.98 -1.45 22.28
N LEU A 199 17.24 -0.41 22.68
CA LEU A 199 16.45 0.41 21.75
C LEU A 199 17.33 1.15 20.76
N SER A 200 18.46 1.70 21.21
CA SER A 200 19.38 2.44 20.33
C SER A 200 20.00 1.52 19.28
N ASP A 201 20.45 0.34 19.69
CA ASP A 201 20.99 -0.67 18.77
C ASP A 201 19.92 -1.16 17.79
N LEU A 202 18.71 -1.42 18.28
CA LEU A 202 17.58 -1.85 17.47
C LEU A 202 17.17 -0.82 16.41
N LEU A 203 17.07 0.46 16.79
CA LEU A 203 16.73 1.54 15.85
C LEU A 203 17.80 1.69 14.77
N ARG A 204 19.08 1.53 15.13
CA ARG A 204 20.17 1.53 14.14
C ARG A 204 20.04 0.36 13.16
N ASN A 205 19.68 -0.83 13.63
CA ASN A 205 19.45 -1.98 12.75
C ASN A 205 18.24 -1.76 11.84
N MET A 206 17.14 -1.18 12.36
CA MET A 206 15.96 -0.82 11.57
C MET A 206 16.32 0.18 10.45
N GLU A 207 17.10 1.22 10.76
CA GLU A 207 17.55 2.21 9.78
C GLU A 207 18.32 1.54 8.62
N LEU A 208 19.24 0.63 8.93
CA LEU A 208 20.00 -0.11 7.92
C LEU A 208 19.10 -0.98 7.03
N VAL A 209 18.12 -1.67 7.61
CA VAL A 209 17.16 -2.48 6.83
C VAL A 209 16.27 -1.59 5.97
N ASN A 210 15.82 -0.44 6.48
CA ASN A 210 15.05 0.51 5.70
C ASN A 210 15.84 1.06 4.50
N GLU A 211 17.14 1.33 4.66
CA GLU A 211 18.00 1.67 3.52
C GLU A 211 18.11 0.54 2.49
N ILE A 212 18.24 -0.71 2.94
CA ILE A 212 18.28 -1.89 2.07
C ILE A 212 16.96 -2.01 1.29
N VAL A 213 15.81 -1.86 1.97
CA VAL A 213 14.48 -1.87 1.37
C VAL A 213 14.33 -0.75 0.35
N MET A 214 14.74 0.48 0.67
CA MET A 214 14.69 1.61 -0.26
C MET A 214 15.55 1.36 -1.51
N LYS A 215 16.79 0.87 -1.34
CA LYS A 215 17.67 0.49 -2.46
C LYS A 215 17.05 -0.61 -3.32
N HIS A 216 16.40 -1.57 -2.68
CA HIS A 216 15.71 -2.65 -3.37
C HIS A 216 14.57 -2.12 -4.24
N CYS A 217 13.71 -1.27 -3.68
CA CYS A 217 12.59 -0.67 -4.41
C CYS A 217 13.07 0.12 -5.63
N ILE A 218 14.19 0.85 -5.53
CA ILE A 218 14.80 1.59 -6.66
C ILE A 218 15.36 0.62 -7.71
N THR A 219 15.94 -0.51 -7.30
CA THR A 219 16.57 -1.46 -8.23
C THR A 219 15.54 -2.29 -8.99
N VAL A 220 14.39 -2.59 -8.38
CA VAL A 220 13.30 -3.35 -8.99
C VAL A 220 12.37 -2.48 -9.84
N ASP A 221 12.54 -1.16 -9.82
CA ASP A 221 11.60 -0.11 -10.27
C ASP A 221 11.29 -0.03 -11.78
N ASN A 222 11.39 -1.13 -12.53
CA ASN A 222 11.07 -1.18 -13.97
C ASN A 222 9.76 -1.89 -14.30
N LEU A 223 8.95 -2.31 -13.33
CA LEU A 223 7.71 -3.02 -13.61
C LEU A 223 6.61 -2.55 -12.66
N TRP A 224 6.05 -1.34 -12.87
CA TRP A 224 4.62 -1.19 -12.56
C TRP A 224 3.91 -2.28 -13.35
N PRO A 225 3.36 -3.32 -12.69
CA PRO A 225 2.94 -4.48 -13.41
C PRO A 225 1.78 -4.09 -14.35
N SER A 226 1.92 -4.34 -15.65
CA SER A 226 0.92 -3.98 -16.68
C SER A 226 -0.45 -4.65 -16.49
N ASN A 227 -0.58 -5.54 -15.50
CA ASN A 227 -1.83 -6.15 -15.05
C ASN A 227 -2.57 -5.33 -13.98
N ILE A 228 -1.96 -4.31 -13.37
CA ILE A 228 -2.62 -3.46 -12.36
C ILE A 228 -3.38 -2.33 -13.05
N THR A 229 -2.91 -1.84 -14.21
CA THR A 229 -3.69 -0.89 -14.99
C THR A 229 -4.86 -1.57 -15.72
N PRO A 230 -6.07 -0.98 -15.68
CA PRO A 230 -7.21 -1.51 -16.42
C PRO A 230 -6.90 -1.60 -17.91
N LYS A 231 -6.96 -2.81 -18.48
CA LYS A 231 -6.85 -3.02 -19.93
C LYS A 231 -8.12 -2.52 -20.60
N THR A 232 -8.13 -1.27 -21.02
CA THR A 232 -9.22 -0.70 -21.81
C THR A 232 -8.85 -0.73 -23.29
N ALA A 233 -9.83 -1.02 -24.15
CA ALA A 233 -9.62 -1.09 -25.60
C ALA A 233 -9.35 0.30 -26.23
N THR A 234 -9.54 1.37 -25.47
CA THR A 234 -9.31 2.76 -25.85
C THR A 234 -8.60 3.49 -24.72
N VAL A 235 -7.43 4.05 -25.01
CA VAL A 235 -6.62 4.85 -24.08
C VAL A 235 -7.33 6.20 -23.85
N SER A 236 -8.23 6.28 -22.88
CA SER A 236 -8.93 7.53 -22.56
C SER A 236 -8.25 8.26 -21.42
N LEU A 237 -7.81 9.50 -21.66
CA LEU A 237 -7.29 10.37 -20.61
C LEU A 237 -8.35 10.77 -19.56
N SER A 238 -9.64 10.44 -19.76
CA SER A 238 -10.70 10.67 -18.77
C SER A 238 -10.49 9.92 -17.45
N PHE A 239 -9.76 8.81 -17.45
CA PHE A 239 -9.39 8.12 -16.20
C PHE A 239 -8.45 8.98 -15.35
N VAL A 240 -7.50 9.65 -15.99
CA VAL A 240 -6.58 10.58 -15.32
C VAL A 240 -7.37 11.75 -14.72
N ASP A 241 -8.44 12.21 -15.37
CA ASP A 241 -9.30 13.28 -14.85
C ASP A 241 -9.95 12.88 -13.53
N SER A 242 -10.48 11.66 -13.46
CA SER A 242 -11.10 11.13 -12.23
C SER A 242 -10.09 11.01 -11.08
N ILE A 243 -8.87 10.56 -11.38
CA ILE A 243 -7.79 10.44 -10.40
C ILE A 243 -7.32 11.82 -9.93
N LEU A 244 -7.16 12.79 -10.84
CA LEU A 244 -6.78 14.16 -10.49
C LEU A 244 -7.83 14.81 -9.58
N ASP A 245 -9.11 14.67 -9.90
CA ASP A 245 -10.20 15.18 -9.06
C ASP A 245 -10.19 14.51 -7.68
N TYR A 246 -10.00 13.19 -7.61
CA TYR A 246 -9.84 12.46 -6.34
C TYR A 246 -8.66 12.98 -5.51
N ILE A 247 -7.47 13.11 -6.12
CA ILE A 247 -6.27 13.62 -5.43
C ILE A 247 -6.50 15.05 -4.94
N LYS A 248 -7.16 15.90 -5.73
CA LYS A 248 -7.48 17.27 -5.35
C LYS A 248 -8.42 17.32 -4.15
N ASP A 249 -9.47 16.52 -4.15
CA ASP A 249 -10.41 16.43 -3.02
C ASP A 249 -9.71 15.92 -1.76
N LEU A 250 -8.82 14.94 -1.92
CA LEU A 250 -8.00 14.40 -0.84
C LEU A 250 -7.10 15.46 -0.19
N VAL A 251 -6.39 16.26 -0.99
CA VAL A 251 -5.52 17.35 -0.51
C VAL A 251 -6.32 18.44 0.22
N ASN A 252 -7.56 18.69 -0.25
CA ASN A 252 -8.46 19.69 0.33
C ASN A 252 -9.19 19.20 1.60
N CYS A 253 -9.15 17.90 1.90
CA CYS A 253 -9.71 17.38 3.12
C CYS A 253 -8.87 17.82 4.35
N TYR A 254 -9.55 18.33 5.38
CA TYR A 254 -8.91 18.75 6.64
C TYR A 254 -8.22 17.58 7.36
N ASP A 255 -8.69 16.35 7.12
CA ASP A 255 -8.28 15.15 7.84
C ASP A 255 -7.18 14.33 7.14
N TYR A 256 -6.75 14.75 5.95
CA TYR A 256 -5.63 14.07 5.31
C TYR A 256 -4.32 14.41 6.03
N LYS A 257 -3.48 13.38 6.20
CA LYS A 257 -2.17 13.28 6.88
C LYS A 257 -1.26 14.52 6.75
N ASN A 258 -0.25 14.58 7.62
CA ASN A 258 0.80 15.61 7.80
C ASN A 258 1.02 16.63 6.65
N VAL A 259 1.25 17.90 6.99
CA VAL A 259 1.52 19.02 6.06
C VAL A 259 2.53 18.66 4.96
N ILE A 260 3.60 17.94 5.31
CA ILE A 260 4.65 17.53 4.35
C ILE A 260 4.08 16.62 3.26
N LEU A 261 3.27 15.62 3.63
CA LEU A 261 2.69 14.70 2.66
C LEU A 261 1.66 15.41 1.76
N LYS A 262 0.95 16.42 2.27
CA LYS A 262 0.05 17.24 1.45
C LYS A 262 0.80 18.00 0.36
N ASP A 263 1.98 18.52 0.67
CA ASP A 263 2.78 19.27 -0.30
C ASP A 263 3.35 18.35 -1.39
N GLU A 264 3.80 17.15 -1.03
CA GLU A 264 4.25 16.12 -1.98
C GLU A 264 3.13 15.69 -2.94
N ILE A 265 1.94 15.40 -2.40
CA ILE A 265 0.77 15.02 -3.21
C ILE A 265 0.32 16.18 -4.11
N ARG A 266 0.36 17.42 -3.61
CA ARG A 266 0.03 18.60 -4.42
C ARG A 266 1.02 18.79 -5.57
N ALA A 267 2.31 18.56 -5.34
CA ALA A 267 3.34 18.62 -6.38
C ALA A 267 3.05 17.59 -7.48
N ILE A 268 2.80 16.33 -7.10
CA ILE A 268 2.46 15.26 -8.06
C ILE A 268 1.16 15.57 -8.81
N HIS A 269 0.13 16.06 -8.14
CA HIS A 269 -1.11 16.49 -8.81
C HIS A 269 -0.85 17.54 -9.88
N GLN A 270 -0.04 18.56 -9.56
CA GLN A 270 0.33 19.60 -10.53
C GLN A 270 1.12 19.01 -11.70
N ASP A 271 2.04 18.10 -11.41
CA ASP A 271 2.88 17.47 -12.41
C ASP A 271 2.09 16.59 -13.39
N LEU A 272 1.17 15.78 -12.88
CA LEU A 272 0.24 14.99 -13.68
C LEU A 272 -0.69 15.87 -14.52
N THR A 273 -1.17 16.98 -13.96
CA THR A 273 -1.99 17.96 -14.68
C THR A 273 -1.21 18.60 -15.84
N ASN A 274 0.05 18.96 -15.60
CA ASN A 274 0.93 19.54 -16.61
C ASN A 274 1.21 18.54 -17.74
N LEU A 275 1.51 17.27 -17.41
CA LEU A 275 1.69 16.20 -18.39
C LEU A 275 0.44 16.00 -19.24
N LYS A 276 -0.72 15.85 -18.60
CA LYS A 276 -2.02 15.67 -19.27
C LYS A 276 -2.29 16.80 -20.27
N ASN A 277 -2.14 18.05 -19.85
CA ASN A 277 -2.41 19.20 -20.71
C ASN A 277 -1.42 19.25 -21.88
N GLY A 278 -0.16 18.94 -21.63
CA GLY A 278 0.83 18.91 -22.70
C GLY A 278 0.63 17.76 -23.70
N ILE A 279 0.08 16.62 -23.30
CA ILE A 279 -0.30 15.54 -24.22
C ILE A 279 -1.50 15.95 -25.08
N LYS A 280 -2.53 16.58 -24.50
CA LYS A 280 -3.69 17.10 -25.25
C LYS A 280 -3.29 18.11 -26.32
N GLU A 281 -2.27 18.92 -26.06
CA GLU A 281 -1.71 19.84 -27.05
C GLU A 281 -1.03 19.09 -28.20
N LEU A 282 -0.34 17.97 -27.94
CA LEU A 282 0.30 17.13 -28.97
C LEU A 282 -0.68 16.26 -29.75
N GLU A 283 -1.81 15.85 -29.20
CA GLU A 283 -2.86 15.09 -29.92
C GLU A 283 -3.41 15.86 -31.13
N ILE A 284 -3.28 17.18 -31.15
CA ILE A 284 -3.61 18.03 -32.30
C ILE A 284 -2.58 17.84 -33.45
N GLU A 285 -1.37 17.35 -33.15
CA GLU A 285 -0.20 17.39 -34.04
C GLU A 285 0.41 16.01 -34.38
N ARG A 286 0.30 14.97 -33.53
CA ARG A 286 0.94 13.63 -33.74
C ARG A 286 0.11 12.47 -33.15
N CYS A 287 -0.04 11.34 -33.87
CA CYS A 287 -0.97 10.27 -33.47
C CYS A 287 -0.34 9.12 -32.64
N GLN A 288 0.86 8.63 -32.97
CA GLN A 288 1.41 7.42 -32.34
C GLN A 288 2.20 7.69 -31.05
N GLU A 289 3.00 8.77 -31.00
CA GLU A 289 3.76 9.17 -29.80
C GLU A 289 2.81 9.57 -28.65
N CYS A 290 1.66 10.14 -28.97
CA CYS A 290 0.64 10.53 -28.00
C CYS A 290 -0.03 9.34 -27.31
N GLU A 291 -0.22 8.22 -28.01
CA GLU A 291 -0.76 7.00 -27.39
C GLU A 291 0.20 6.41 -26.35
N GLU A 292 1.51 6.39 -26.64
CA GLU A 292 2.53 5.91 -25.69
C GLU A 292 2.60 6.80 -24.44
N PHE A 293 2.62 8.13 -24.63
CA PHE A 293 2.59 9.08 -23.53
C PHE A 293 1.33 8.97 -22.70
N SER A 294 0.17 8.79 -23.34
CA SER A 294 -1.11 8.62 -22.65
C SER A 294 -1.12 7.34 -21.80
N MET A 295 -0.59 6.24 -22.32
CA MET A 295 -0.44 4.99 -21.56
C MET A 295 0.51 5.15 -20.37
N GLN A 296 1.66 5.81 -20.56
CA GLN A 296 2.59 6.09 -19.46
C GLN A 296 1.93 6.97 -18.40
N LEU A 297 1.21 8.02 -18.80
CA LEU A 297 0.51 8.91 -17.86
C LEU A 297 -0.58 8.18 -17.08
N ILE A 298 -1.37 7.33 -17.74
CA ILE A 298 -2.39 6.50 -17.10
C ILE A 298 -1.74 5.56 -16.08
N ASN A 299 -0.65 4.87 -16.43
CA ASN A 299 0.06 3.99 -15.51
C ASN A 299 0.56 4.74 -14.26
N VAL A 300 1.17 5.91 -14.46
CA VAL A 300 1.66 6.75 -13.36
C VAL A 300 0.50 7.25 -12.49
N ALA A 301 -0.62 7.67 -13.08
CA ALA A 301 -1.79 8.12 -12.32
C ALA A 301 -2.37 7.00 -11.44
N PHE A 302 -2.49 5.78 -11.99
CA PHE A 302 -2.91 4.62 -11.21
C PHE A 302 -1.90 4.22 -10.13
N GLU A 303 -0.60 4.37 -10.38
CA GLU A 303 0.42 4.15 -9.36
C GLU A 303 0.27 5.12 -8.18
N VAL A 304 0.03 6.40 -8.46
CA VAL A 304 -0.22 7.41 -7.41
C VAL A 304 -1.47 7.08 -6.60
N GLU A 305 -2.58 6.77 -7.27
CA GLU A 305 -3.83 6.37 -6.61
C GLU A 305 -3.61 5.15 -5.70
N TYR A 306 -2.94 4.11 -6.22
CA TYR A 306 -2.61 2.91 -5.48
C TYR A 306 -1.78 3.20 -4.22
N ILE A 307 -0.71 3.99 -4.35
CA ILE A 307 0.17 4.34 -3.22
C ILE A 307 -0.62 5.08 -2.13
N ILE A 308 -1.43 6.06 -2.53
CA ILE A 308 -2.20 6.90 -1.61
C ILE A 308 -3.29 6.09 -0.90
N TYR A 309 -3.97 5.20 -1.62
CA TYR A 309 -5.10 4.43 -1.10
C TYR A 309 -4.67 3.22 -0.26
N SER A 310 -3.59 2.55 -0.65
CA SER A 310 -3.23 1.23 -0.10
C SER A 310 -2.40 1.31 1.18
N PHE A 311 -1.72 2.43 1.44
CA PHE A 311 -0.75 2.51 2.54
C PHE A 311 -1.14 3.50 3.63
N ALA A 312 -0.93 3.07 4.88
CA ALA A 312 -1.09 3.91 6.05
C ALA A 312 0.20 4.68 6.41
N SER A 313 1.37 4.09 6.18
CA SER A 313 2.67 4.63 6.61
C SER A 313 3.08 5.89 5.86
N GLU A 314 3.17 7.02 6.56
CA GLU A 314 3.58 8.31 5.97
C GLU A 314 4.96 8.23 5.31
N SER A 315 5.95 7.63 5.99
CA SER A 315 7.31 7.52 5.45
C SER A 315 7.38 6.64 4.20
N TYR A 316 6.60 5.55 4.15
CA TYR A 316 6.57 4.68 2.96
C TYR A 316 5.87 5.36 1.79
N ILE A 317 4.74 6.04 2.04
CA ILE A 317 4.03 6.81 1.01
C ILE A 317 4.95 7.89 0.44
N THR A 318 5.56 8.72 1.29
CA THR A 318 6.52 9.75 0.86
C THR A 318 7.65 9.15 0.02
N PHE A 319 8.25 8.04 0.46
CA PHE A 319 9.27 7.35 -0.31
C PHE A 319 8.76 6.93 -1.71
N ARG A 320 7.60 6.29 -1.80
CA ARG A 320 7.00 5.83 -3.06
C ARG A 320 6.59 6.97 -3.98
N LEU A 321 6.03 8.05 -3.44
CA LEU A 321 5.69 9.25 -4.19
C LEU A 321 6.93 9.95 -4.77
N ASN A 322 8.04 9.94 -4.04
CA ASN A 322 9.31 10.43 -4.56
C ASN A 322 9.80 9.60 -5.75
N GLN A 323 9.67 8.26 -5.72
CA GLN A 323 9.98 7.42 -6.89
C GLN A 323 9.10 7.78 -8.09
N VAL A 324 7.80 7.97 -7.87
CA VAL A 324 6.88 8.40 -8.94
C VAL A 324 7.28 9.76 -9.51
N THR A 325 7.69 10.69 -8.64
CA THR A 325 8.19 12.01 -9.07
C THR A 325 9.41 11.87 -9.98
N GLU A 326 10.37 11.00 -9.64
CA GLU A 326 11.52 10.69 -10.51
C GLU A 326 11.10 10.03 -11.83
N LYS A 327 10.01 9.25 -11.87
CA LYS A 327 9.43 8.69 -13.12
C LYS A 327 8.79 9.77 -14.00
N ILE A 328 8.14 10.77 -13.40
CA ILE A 328 7.46 11.87 -14.10
C ILE A 328 8.48 12.83 -14.76
N LYS A 329 9.59 13.14 -14.09
CA LYS A 329 10.62 14.07 -14.60
C LYS A 329 11.07 13.79 -16.05
N PRO A 330 11.53 12.58 -16.42
CA PRO A 330 11.94 12.29 -17.79
C PRO A 330 10.77 12.31 -18.78
N MET A 331 9.53 12.04 -18.34
CA MET A 331 8.35 12.21 -19.20
C MET A 331 8.14 13.68 -19.55
N MET A 332 8.24 14.57 -18.55
CA MET A 332 8.12 16.01 -18.78
C MET A 332 9.22 16.54 -19.69
N MET A 333 10.47 16.10 -19.52
CA MET A 333 11.58 16.50 -20.39
C MET A 333 11.33 16.07 -21.83
N ARG A 334 10.96 14.80 -22.07
CA ARG A 334 10.64 14.30 -23.41
C ARG A 334 9.47 15.05 -24.05
N LEU A 335 8.45 15.37 -23.27
CA LEU A 335 7.30 16.16 -23.72
C LEU A 335 7.71 17.59 -24.14
N GLN A 336 8.62 18.23 -23.40
CA GLN A 336 9.14 19.55 -23.75
C GLN A 336 10.04 19.53 -24.99
N GLU A 337 10.85 18.48 -25.16
CA GLU A 337 11.68 18.29 -26.36
C GLU A 337 10.82 18.16 -27.62
N LEU A 338 9.74 17.37 -27.57
CA LEU A 338 8.79 17.24 -28.68
C LEU A 338 8.19 18.59 -29.07
N LYS A 339 7.69 19.36 -28.10
CA LYS A 339 7.16 20.71 -28.32
C LYS A 339 8.18 21.68 -28.94
N ARG A 340 9.46 21.58 -28.56
CA ARG A 340 10.53 22.42 -29.14
C ARG A 340 10.85 22.04 -30.58
N ASN A 341 10.85 20.75 -30.89
CA ASN A 341 11.10 20.27 -32.25
C ASN A 341 9.99 20.69 -33.21
N ASP A 342 8.73 20.77 -32.74
CA ASP A 342 7.62 21.31 -33.53
C ASP A 342 7.73 22.83 -33.75
N ALA A 343 8.15 23.60 -32.74
CA ALA A 343 8.42 25.03 -32.89
C ALA A 343 9.62 25.33 -33.84
N GLY A 344 10.57 24.40 -33.97
CA GLY A 344 11.74 24.50 -34.84
C GLY A 344 11.47 24.14 -36.32
N MET A 345 10.45 23.32 -36.61
CA MET A 345 10.07 22.95 -37.99
C MET A 345 9.07 23.92 -38.65
N LEU A 346 8.71 25.02 -37.99
CA LEU A 346 7.78 26.04 -38.52
C LEU A 346 8.44 27.12 -39.39
N LYS A 347 9.55 26.81 -40.07
CA LYS A 347 10.00 27.54 -41.27
C LYS A 347 10.52 26.53 -42.29
N ASP A 348 9.82 26.47 -43.42
CA ASP A 348 10.19 25.73 -44.63
C ASP A 348 9.96 24.22 -44.63
N ALA A 349 8.71 23.80 -44.53
CA ALA A 349 8.24 22.66 -45.33
C ALA A 349 6.72 22.69 -45.52
N GLN A 350 6.27 23.10 -46.71
CA GLN A 350 5.02 22.55 -47.25
C GLN A 350 5.25 21.06 -47.49
N TYR A 351 4.98 20.21 -46.50
CA TYR A 351 4.86 18.79 -46.74
C TYR A 351 3.56 18.52 -47.49
N PRO A 352 3.58 17.72 -48.56
CA PRO A 352 2.38 17.39 -49.30
C PRO A 352 1.49 16.54 -48.40
N ARG A 353 0.27 17.02 -48.13
CA ARG A 353 -0.80 16.13 -47.68
C ARG A 353 -0.87 14.99 -48.68
N GLN A 354 -0.52 13.78 -48.26
CA GLN A 354 -1.05 12.59 -48.92
C GLN A 354 -2.55 12.53 -48.59
N GLN A 355 -3.32 13.42 -49.21
CA GLN A 355 -4.67 13.07 -49.60
C GLN A 355 -4.50 11.86 -50.50
N ILE A 356 -5.05 10.73 -50.07
CA ILE A 356 -5.45 9.69 -51.01
C ILE A 356 -6.42 10.40 -51.95
N SER A 357 -5.91 10.86 -53.10
CA SER A 357 -6.72 11.23 -54.24
C SER A 357 -7.39 9.93 -54.68
N LEU A 358 -8.58 9.68 -54.17
CA LEU A 358 -9.58 8.96 -54.92
C LEU A 358 -9.74 9.76 -56.21
N ARG A 359 -9.15 9.23 -57.28
CA ARG A 359 -9.35 9.73 -58.64
C ARG A 359 -10.86 9.69 -58.88
N TYR A 360 -11.50 10.86 -58.81
CA TYR A 360 -12.75 11.06 -59.53
C TYR A 360 -12.37 11.09 -61.00
N ASP A 361 -12.57 9.97 -61.69
CA ASP A 361 -12.70 10.03 -63.12
C ASP A 361 -14.01 10.76 -63.39
N THR A 362 -13.91 12.04 -63.73
CA THR A 362 -15.02 12.83 -64.26
C THR A 362 -15.35 12.31 -65.66
N GLY A 363 -15.97 11.14 -65.70
CA GLY A 363 -16.79 10.69 -66.81
C GLY A 363 -18.20 11.21 -66.57
N ASP A 364 -18.46 12.39 -67.12
CA ASP A 364 -19.80 12.97 -67.20
C ASP A 364 -20.63 12.12 -68.17
N GLU A 365 -21.14 10.97 -67.72
CA GLU A 365 -22.13 10.17 -68.44
C GLU A 365 -22.84 9.21 -67.48
N TYR A 366 -24.17 9.40 -67.35
CA TYR A 366 -25.15 8.56 -66.62
C TYR A 366 -25.34 8.76 -65.10
N LEU A 367 -25.78 9.96 -64.68
CA LEU A 367 -26.42 10.14 -63.36
C LEU A 367 -27.75 10.92 -63.49
N VAL A 368 -28.68 10.35 -64.26
CA VAL A 368 -30.05 10.87 -64.40
C VAL A 368 -30.94 10.11 -63.41
N SER A 369 -30.99 10.51 -62.13
CA SER A 369 -32.19 10.40 -61.25
C SER A 369 -32.01 10.64 -59.73
N LEU A 370 -30.83 10.97 -59.18
CA LEU A 370 -30.63 11.02 -57.70
C LEU A 370 -30.67 12.42 -57.04
N LYS A 371 -31.21 13.43 -57.73
CA LYS A 371 -31.19 14.83 -57.25
C LYS A 371 -31.95 15.05 -55.93
N ASN A 372 -32.91 14.20 -55.59
CA ASN A 372 -33.69 14.35 -54.36
C ASN A 372 -32.92 13.80 -53.15
N GLU A 373 -32.24 12.67 -53.34
CA GLU A 373 -31.41 12.01 -52.32
C GLU A 373 -30.16 12.83 -52.00
N GLU A 374 -29.54 13.46 -53.01
CA GLU A 374 -28.44 14.41 -52.82
C GLU A 374 -28.85 15.58 -51.93
N MET A 375 -30.05 16.13 -52.16
CA MET A 375 -30.55 17.28 -51.41
C MET A 375 -30.88 16.91 -49.96
N GLU A 376 -31.43 15.72 -49.72
CA GLU A 376 -31.74 15.22 -48.37
C GLU A 376 -30.46 14.95 -47.54
N ILE A 377 -29.41 14.41 -48.15
CA ILE A 377 -28.12 14.21 -47.48
C ILE A 377 -27.47 15.55 -47.15
N MET A 378 -27.48 16.50 -48.10
CA MET A 378 -26.95 17.84 -47.89
C MET A 378 -27.69 18.59 -46.78
N GLU A 379 -29.01 18.47 -46.70
CA GLU A 379 -29.79 19.09 -45.61
C GLU A 379 -29.47 18.46 -44.25
N ARG A 380 -29.26 17.13 -44.17
CA ARG A 380 -28.84 16.46 -42.93
C ARG A 380 -27.41 16.79 -42.49
N LEU A 381 -26.53 17.11 -43.43
CA LEU A 381 -25.14 17.48 -43.14
C LEU A 381 -24.98 18.96 -42.80
N CYS A 382 -25.75 19.84 -43.44
CA CYS A 382 -25.52 21.29 -43.39
C CYS A 382 -26.70 22.12 -42.84
N GLY A 383 -27.89 21.53 -42.66
CA GLY A 383 -29.15 22.26 -42.49
C GLY A 383 -29.64 22.53 -41.06
N GLY A 384 -28.93 22.15 -39.99
CA GLY A 384 -29.46 22.31 -38.62
C GLY A 384 -28.44 22.40 -37.48
N ILE A 385 -28.92 22.81 -36.30
CA ILE A 385 -28.13 23.13 -35.08
C ILE A 385 -27.43 21.89 -34.47
N CYS A 386 -27.82 20.68 -34.88
CA CYS A 386 -27.13 19.44 -34.52
C CYS A 386 -26.67 18.72 -35.79
N ILE A 387 -25.38 18.88 -36.12
CA ILE A 387 -24.73 18.17 -37.22
C ILE A 387 -24.69 16.67 -36.86
N LEU A 388 -25.34 15.84 -37.65
CA LEU A 388 -25.30 14.38 -37.47
C LEU A 388 -23.93 13.85 -37.89
N GLN A 389 -23.17 13.27 -36.93
CA GLN A 389 -21.84 12.70 -37.19
C GLN A 389 -21.89 11.39 -38.00
N ILE A 390 -23.06 10.75 -38.10
CA ILE A 390 -23.23 9.45 -38.77
C ILE A 390 -24.46 9.50 -39.67
N ILE A 391 -24.27 9.22 -40.96
CA ILE A 391 -25.34 9.04 -41.94
C ILE A 391 -25.25 7.62 -42.48
N SER A 392 -26.34 6.86 -42.35
CA SER A 392 -26.44 5.51 -42.89
C SER A 392 -27.14 5.53 -44.24
N ILE A 393 -26.45 5.05 -45.28
CA ILE A 393 -27.01 4.86 -46.62
C ILE A 393 -27.12 3.35 -46.85
N THR A 394 -28.34 2.84 -46.95
CA THR A 394 -28.62 1.39 -47.04
C THR A 394 -29.31 1.03 -48.35
N GLY A 395 -29.02 -0.17 -48.87
CA GLY A 395 -29.64 -0.68 -50.10
C GLY A 395 -28.87 -1.86 -50.69
N MET A 396 -29.42 -2.51 -51.73
CA MET A 396 -28.79 -3.66 -52.38
C MET A 396 -27.42 -3.32 -52.99
N PRO A 397 -26.45 -4.25 -53.02
CA PRO A 397 -25.14 -4.03 -53.64
C PRO A 397 -25.27 -3.54 -55.10
N GLY A 398 -24.42 -2.62 -55.53
CA GLY A 398 -24.42 -2.10 -56.91
C GLY A 398 -25.32 -0.90 -57.20
N LEU A 399 -26.13 -0.43 -56.24
CA LEU A 399 -27.02 0.74 -56.40
C LEU A 399 -26.33 2.11 -56.21
N GLY A 400 -25.03 2.22 -56.47
CA GLY A 400 -24.35 3.53 -56.46
C GLY A 400 -24.17 4.21 -55.10
N LYS A 401 -24.24 3.49 -53.97
CA LYS A 401 -24.03 4.06 -52.60
C LYS A 401 -22.65 4.68 -52.35
N THR A 402 -21.69 4.40 -53.22
CA THR A 402 -20.29 4.85 -53.12
C THR A 402 -19.95 5.90 -54.19
N ASN A 403 -20.86 6.10 -55.15
CA ASN A 403 -20.80 7.23 -56.08
C ASN A 403 -21.55 8.40 -55.46
#